data_AF-A0A087T366-F1
#
_entry.id   AF-A0A087T366-F1
#
_cell.length_a   1.000
_cell.length_b   1.000
_cell.length_c   1.000
_cell.angle_alpha   90.00
_cell.angle_beta   90.00
_cell.angle_gamma   90.00
#
_symmetry.space_group_name_H-M   'P 1'
#
loop_
_entity.id
_entity.type
_entity.pdbx_description
1 polymer ?
#
loop_
_entity_poly.entity_id
_entity_poly.type
_entity_poly.pdbx_seq_one_letter_code
_entity_poly.pdbx_strand_id
1 'polypeptide(L)'
;MDGLFDDIGSLEDLAAPIKSIKDKCKLVPAFLKTKGLVKQHIDSFDHFINVGIKKIVKANEKIISDVDPYFYIKYLDIKVGKPVIEAGYHMANLTTPHECRLRDITYSAPITVDVEYVKGQQRYRKLDLSIGKMPIMLRSSNCRLRSKTQHELYALNECPLDPGGYFIVNGTEKVILMQEQLSKNRMIVEKDRKGCISCQVTSSTSEKKT
;
A
#
# COMPACT_ATOMS: atom_id res chain seq x y z
N MET A 1 -40.82 42.78 4.33
CA MET A 1 -40.52 41.51 3.63
C MET A 1 -39.82 40.66 4.68
N ASP A 2 -40.56 40.39 5.76
CA ASP A 2 -40.02 40.10 7.10
C ASP A 2 -40.49 38.72 7.53
N GLY A 3 -39.78 37.68 7.11
CA GLY A 3 -40.21 36.31 7.36
C GLY A 3 -39.12 35.26 7.17
N LEU A 4 -37.87 35.56 7.49
CA LEU A 4 -36.76 34.61 7.32
C LEU A 4 -35.92 34.35 8.58
N PHE A 5 -36.34 34.81 9.76
CA PHE A 5 -35.57 34.67 11.02
C PHE A 5 -36.38 34.09 12.21
N ASP A 6 -37.54 33.48 11.97
CA ASP A 6 -38.39 32.93 13.05
C ASP A 6 -38.04 31.48 13.46
N ASP A 7 -36.97 30.89 12.91
CA ASP A 7 -36.60 29.48 13.15
C ASP A 7 -35.33 29.30 14.00
N ILE A 8 -34.92 30.35 14.72
CA ILE A 8 -33.86 30.27 15.71
C ILE A 8 -34.54 30.09 17.06
N GLY A 9 -34.53 28.85 17.56
CA GLY A 9 -35.06 28.48 18.88
C GLY A 9 -34.58 29.44 19.98
N SER A 10 -35.36 29.53 21.06
CA SER A 10 -35.20 30.54 22.10
C SER A 10 -33.76 30.62 22.64
N LEU A 11 -33.32 31.81 23.06
CA LEU A 11 -31.99 32.02 23.67
C LEU A 11 -31.73 31.09 24.87
N GLU A 12 -32.79 30.64 25.55
CA GLU A 12 -32.75 29.66 26.63
C GLU A 12 -32.47 28.24 26.12
N ASP A 13 -32.98 27.86 24.94
CA ASP A 13 -32.69 26.58 24.29
C ASP A 13 -31.23 26.49 23.81
N LEU A 14 -30.65 27.61 23.37
CA LEU A 14 -29.23 27.71 22.98
C LEU A 14 -28.27 27.66 24.17
N ALA A 15 -28.73 28.13 25.34
CA ALA A 15 -27.97 28.09 26.60
C ALA A 15 -28.15 26.78 27.38
N ALA A 16 -29.09 25.91 26.96
CA ALA A 16 -29.34 24.63 27.60
C ALA A 16 -28.11 23.70 27.48
N PRO A 17 -27.80 22.91 28.52
CA PRO A 17 -26.70 21.96 28.46
C PRO A 17 -26.94 20.93 27.35
N ILE A 18 -25.91 20.69 26.53
CA ILE A 18 -25.95 19.73 25.43
C ILE A 18 -26.32 18.35 26.00
N LYS A 19 -27.38 17.74 25.44
CA LYS A 19 -27.86 16.41 25.85
C LYS A 19 -26.72 15.40 25.80
N SER A 20 -26.48 14.68 26.90
CA SER A 20 -25.46 13.64 26.94
C SER A 20 -25.93 12.43 26.11
N ILE A 21 -25.15 12.07 25.09
CA ILE A 21 -25.40 10.87 24.29
C ILE A 21 -24.87 9.69 25.09
N LYS A 22 -25.79 8.96 25.74
CA LYS A 22 -25.49 7.65 26.32
C LYS A 22 -24.90 6.74 25.23
N ASP A 23 -23.94 5.89 25.59
CA ASP A 23 -23.32 4.90 24.70
C ASP A 23 -22.38 5.39 23.58
N LYS A 24 -21.99 6.68 23.53
CA LYS A 24 -20.95 7.17 22.58
C LYS A 24 -19.67 6.32 22.60
N CYS A 25 -19.28 5.82 23.77
CA CYS A 25 -18.10 4.98 23.95
C CYS A 25 -18.16 3.64 23.21
N LYS A 26 -19.35 3.13 22.87
CA LYS A 26 -19.51 1.87 22.12
C LYS A 26 -19.07 1.99 20.65
N LEU A 27 -19.02 3.22 20.12
CA LEU A 27 -18.60 3.48 18.74
C LEU A 27 -17.11 3.18 18.53
N VAL A 28 -16.26 3.42 19.54
CA VAL A 28 -14.81 3.21 19.41
C VAL A 28 -14.47 1.73 19.24
N PRO A 29 -14.95 0.80 20.10
CA PRO A 29 -14.75 -0.63 19.88
C PRO A 29 -15.35 -1.13 18.57
N ALA A 30 -16.53 -0.63 18.17
CA ALA A 30 -17.14 -1.00 16.89
C ALA A 30 -16.26 -0.57 15.71
N PHE A 31 -15.76 0.67 15.73
CA PHE A 31 -14.84 1.19 14.71
C PHE A 31 -13.54 0.40 14.65
N LEU A 32 -12.93 0.11 15.81
CA LEU A 32 -11.68 -0.66 15.89
C LEU A 32 -11.86 -2.11 15.47
N LYS A 33 -13.03 -2.73 15.68
CA LYS A 33 -13.31 -4.09 15.16
C LYS A 33 -13.37 -4.11 13.62
N THR A 34 -13.91 -3.07 12.99
CA THR A 34 -14.07 -3.04 11.53
C THR A 34 -12.82 -2.51 10.81
N LYS A 35 -12.20 -1.46 11.35
CA LYS A 35 -11.05 -0.80 10.74
C LYS A 35 -9.72 -1.19 11.38
N GLY A 36 -9.65 -1.65 12.61
CA GLY A 36 -8.36 -1.95 13.26
C GLY A 36 -7.45 -0.72 13.40
N LEU A 37 -6.34 -0.90 14.12
CA LEU A 37 -5.36 0.17 14.37
C LEU A 37 -4.34 0.30 13.22
N VAL A 38 -3.93 -0.83 12.64
CA VAL A 38 -2.80 -0.91 11.68
C VAL A 38 -3.27 -0.99 10.23
N LYS A 39 -4.58 -0.97 10.00
CA LYS A 39 -5.16 -1.15 8.66
C LYS A 39 -4.77 -0.09 7.65
N GLN A 40 -4.39 1.12 8.08
CA GLN A 40 -3.90 2.16 7.17
C GLN A 40 -2.66 1.69 6.39
N HIS A 41 -1.72 1.03 7.06
CA HIS A 41 -0.54 0.46 6.41
C HIS A 41 -0.91 -0.68 5.46
N ILE A 42 -1.79 -1.59 5.92
CA ILE A 42 -2.20 -2.76 5.16
C ILE A 42 -2.98 -2.36 3.91
N ASP A 43 -3.99 -1.49 4.04
CA ASP A 43 -4.82 -1.04 2.92
C ASP A 43 -3.98 -0.27 1.89
N SER A 44 -3.03 0.56 2.34
CA SER A 44 -2.10 1.26 1.44
C SER A 44 -1.21 0.27 0.67
N PHE A 45 -0.69 -0.74 1.35
CA PHE A 45 0.15 -1.76 0.72
C PHE A 45 -0.66 -2.64 -0.25
N ASP A 46 -1.86 -3.07 0.14
CA ASP A 46 -2.79 -3.84 -0.69
C ASP A 46 -3.17 -3.04 -1.95
N HIS A 47 -3.38 -1.72 -1.84
CA HIS A 47 -3.62 -0.87 -3.01
C HIS A 47 -2.38 -0.80 -3.93
N PHE A 48 -1.18 -0.68 -3.36
CA PHE A 48 0.07 -0.61 -4.11
C PHE A 48 0.31 -1.90 -4.93
N ILE A 49 0.20 -3.07 -4.31
CA ILE A 49 0.47 -4.35 -4.98
C ILE A 49 -0.60 -4.71 -6.02
N ASN A 50 -1.87 -4.37 -5.78
CA ASN A 50 -2.96 -4.75 -6.68
C ASN A 50 -3.16 -3.76 -7.83
N VAL A 51 -2.94 -2.46 -7.59
CA VAL A 51 -3.25 -1.38 -8.54
C VAL A 51 -2.02 -0.54 -8.86
N GLY A 52 -1.27 -0.11 -7.85
CA GLY A 52 -0.14 0.79 -8.00
C GLY A 52 0.94 0.26 -8.95
N ILE A 53 1.37 -0.99 -8.74
CA ILE A 53 2.43 -1.62 -9.55
C ILE A 53 2.01 -1.77 -11.03
N LYS A 54 0.73 -2.05 -11.29
CA LYS A 54 0.19 -2.16 -12.64
C LYS A 54 0.20 -0.81 -13.37
N LYS A 55 -0.12 0.28 -12.66
CA LYS A 55 -0.03 1.65 -13.20
C LYS A 55 1.42 2.02 -13.56
N ILE A 56 2.39 1.63 -12.73
CA ILE A 56 3.82 1.88 -12.98
C ILE A 56 4.29 1.14 -14.24
N VAL A 57 3.93 -0.14 -14.39
CA VAL A 57 4.29 -0.92 -15.58
C VAL A 57 3.59 -0.40 -16.82
N LYS A 58 2.32 0.00 -16.72
CA LYS A 58 1.58 0.61 -17.83
C LYS A 58 2.21 1.92 -18.31
N ALA A 59 2.74 2.73 -17.40
CA ALA A 59 3.44 3.97 -17.75
C ALA A 59 4.78 3.70 -18.50
N ASN A 60 5.40 2.55 -18.27
CA ASN A 60 6.67 2.13 -18.86
C ASN A 60 6.50 0.89 -19.74
N GLU A 61 5.39 0.81 -20.49
CA GLU A 61 4.95 -0.44 -21.10
C GLU A 61 5.89 -0.98 -22.18
N LYS A 62 6.64 -0.11 -22.87
CA LYS A 62 7.47 -0.48 -24.03
C LYS A 62 8.89 0.04 -23.87
N ILE A 63 9.84 -0.88 -23.96
CA ILE A 63 11.27 -0.62 -24.03
C ILE A 63 11.72 -0.87 -25.47
N ILE A 64 12.46 0.08 -26.03
CA ILE A 64 12.98 0.03 -27.41
C ILE A 64 14.51 -0.03 -27.31
N SER A 65 15.16 -0.79 -28.19
CA SER A 65 16.62 -0.82 -28.27
C SER A 65 17.16 0.42 -28.99
N ASP A 66 18.26 0.98 -28.48
CA ASP A 66 18.95 2.09 -29.13
C ASP A 66 19.74 1.64 -30.38
N VAL A 67 20.04 0.34 -30.49
CA VAL A 67 20.86 -0.23 -31.58
C VAL A 67 20.00 -0.77 -32.72
N ASP A 68 18.91 -1.49 -32.38
CA ASP A 68 18.00 -2.09 -33.36
C ASP A 68 16.59 -1.49 -33.18
N PRO A 69 16.15 -0.57 -34.07
CA PRO A 69 14.84 0.03 -34.00
C PRO A 69 13.66 -0.95 -34.08
N TYR A 70 13.89 -2.17 -34.61
CA TYR A 70 12.86 -3.20 -34.73
C TYR A 70 12.74 -4.06 -33.47
N PHE A 71 13.74 -4.03 -32.58
CA PHE A 71 13.71 -4.77 -31.33
C PHE A 71 13.00 -3.96 -30.23
N TYR A 72 11.90 -4.50 -29.72
CA TYR A 72 11.23 -3.97 -28.53
C TYR A 72 10.84 -5.08 -27.57
N ILE A 73 10.74 -4.71 -26.29
CA ILE A 73 10.12 -5.49 -25.22
C ILE A 73 8.90 -4.71 -24.74
N LYS A 74 7.75 -5.37 -24.70
CA LYS A 74 6.50 -4.81 -24.21
C LYS A 74 6.01 -5.60 -23.01
N TYR A 75 5.74 -4.93 -21.89
CA TYR A 75 5.07 -5.51 -20.74
C TYR A 75 3.56 -5.57 -20.97
N LEU A 76 2.96 -6.71 -20.68
CA LEU A 76 1.52 -6.95 -20.85
C LEU A 76 0.77 -6.90 -19.51
N ASP A 77 1.26 -7.63 -18.50
CA ASP A 77 0.71 -7.62 -17.15
C ASP A 77 1.83 -7.89 -16.13
N ILE A 78 1.58 -7.49 -14.88
CA ILE A 78 2.47 -7.72 -13.75
C ILE A 78 1.68 -8.25 -12.57
N LYS A 79 2.25 -9.24 -11.89
CA LYS A 79 1.65 -9.90 -10.74
C LYS A 79 2.69 -10.07 -9.64
N VAL A 80 2.24 -9.90 -8.40
CA VAL A 80 3.02 -10.27 -7.22
C VAL A 80 2.48 -11.59 -6.71
N GLY A 81 3.33 -12.60 -6.61
CA GLY A 81 2.95 -13.93 -6.17
C GLY A 81 2.70 -14.03 -4.67
N LYS A 82 2.77 -15.25 -4.16
CA LYS A 82 2.79 -15.54 -2.72
C LYS A 82 4.23 -15.72 -2.22
N PRO A 83 4.49 -15.50 -0.92
CA PRO A 83 5.82 -15.69 -0.35
C PRO A 83 6.35 -17.11 -0.51
N VAL A 84 7.51 -17.23 -1.13
CA VAL A 84 8.19 -18.50 -1.39
C VAL A 84 9.68 -18.36 -1.13
N ILE A 85 10.29 -19.43 -0.60
CA ILE A 85 11.74 -19.59 -0.53
C ILE A 85 12.16 -20.50 -1.66
N GLU A 86 13.19 -20.08 -2.40
CA GLU A 86 13.93 -20.97 -3.29
C GLU A 86 14.86 -21.81 -2.41
N ALA A 87 14.41 -23.01 -2.05
CA ALA A 87 15.32 -24.04 -1.60
C ALA A 87 15.98 -24.61 -2.88
N GLY A 88 17.30 -24.81 -2.87
CA GLY A 88 18.04 -25.30 -4.05
C GLY A 88 17.39 -26.53 -4.71
N TYR A 89 17.68 -26.74 -6.00
CA TYR A 89 17.00 -27.69 -6.91
C TYR A 89 15.57 -27.29 -7.35
N HIS A 90 15.32 -25.99 -7.61
CA HIS A 90 14.11 -25.50 -8.27
C HIS A 90 12.77 -25.78 -7.54
N MET A 91 12.80 -26.15 -6.26
CA MET A 91 11.58 -26.32 -5.46
C MET A 91 11.27 -25.04 -4.69
N ALA A 92 10.26 -24.31 -5.17
CA ALA A 92 9.71 -23.16 -4.46
C ALA A 92 8.75 -23.65 -3.38
N ASN A 93 9.15 -23.56 -2.12
CA ASN A 93 8.30 -23.91 -0.99
C ASN A 93 7.59 -22.66 -0.45
N LEU A 94 6.30 -22.81 -0.15
CA LEU A 94 5.53 -21.77 0.55
C LEU A 94 6.15 -21.52 1.93
N THR A 95 6.38 -20.25 2.23
CA THR A 95 7.12 -19.84 3.43
C THR A 95 6.19 -19.25 4.48
N THR A 96 6.52 -19.45 5.76
CA THR A 96 5.85 -18.77 6.88
C THR A 96 6.70 -17.61 7.40
N PRO A 97 6.07 -16.56 7.97
CA PRO A 97 6.85 -15.47 8.55
C PRO A 97 7.75 -15.94 9.69
N HIS A 98 7.29 -16.85 10.55
CA HIS A 98 8.10 -17.52 11.58
C HIS A 98 9.38 -18.17 11.03
N GLU A 99 9.30 -18.90 9.91
CA GLU A 99 10.47 -19.48 9.25
C GLU A 99 11.46 -18.38 8.81
N CYS A 100 10.95 -17.26 8.27
CA CYS A 100 11.80 -16.15 7.87
C CYS A 100 12.56 -15.50 9.03
N ARG A 101 11.92 -15.40 10.21
CA ARG A 101 12.55 -14.89 11.43
C ARG A 101 13.71 -15.79 11.88
N LEU A 102 13.50 -17.11 11.90
CA LEU A 102 14.50 -18.05 12.40
C LEU A 102 15.69 -18.26 11.46
N ARG A 103 15.48 -18.11 10.15
CA ARG A 103 16.51 -18.37 9.12
C ARG A 103 17.24 -17.11 8.65
N ASP A 104 16.97 -15.95 9.27
CA ASP A 104 17.55 -14.66 8.86
C ASP A 104 17.33 -14.29 7.39
N ILE A 105 16.17 -14.65 6.85
CA ILE A 105 15.79 -14.40 5.45
C ILE A 105 14.66 -13.39 5.34
N THR A 106 14.46 -12.85 4.14
CA THR A 106 13.41 -11.86 3.86
C THR A 106 12.11 -12.54 3.43
N TYR A 107 11.00 -12.20 4.09
CA TYR A 107 9.67 -12.67 3.71
C TYR A 107 9.20 -11.95 2.44
N SER A 108 9.42 -12.58 1.28
CA SER A 108 9.22 -11.96 -0.03
C SER A 108 8.53 -12.91 -1.03
N ALA A 109 7.82 -12.32 -1.99
CA ALA A 109 7.15 -13.01 -3.07
C ALA A 109 7.75 -12.62 -4.43
N PRO A 110 7.79 -13.53 -5.42
CA PRO A 110 8.29 -13.23 -6.75
C PRO A 110 7.36 -12.24 -7.45
N ILE A 111 7.96 -11.29 -8.16
CA ILE A 111 7.29 -10.39 -9.09
C ILE A 111 7.42 -11.02 -10.46
N THR A 112 6.29 -11.44 -11.03
CA THR A 112 6.25 -12.02 -12.38
C THR A 112 5.60 -11.07 -13.37
N VAL A 113 6.12 -11.05 -14.59
CA VAL A 113 5.60 -10.24 -15.69
C VAL A 113 5.35 -11.08 -16.93
N ASP A 114 4.33 -10.70 -17.67
CA ASP A 114 4.09 -11.21 -19.01
C ASP A 114 4.70 -10.22 -19.99
N VAL A 115 5.61 -10.68 -20.85
CA VAL A 115 6.30 -9.85 -21.84
C VAL A 115 6.09 -10.36 -23.25
N GLU A 116 5.95 -9.42 -24.17
CA GLU A 116 5.99 -9.63 -25.61
C GLU A 116 7.28 -9.00 -26.15
N TYR A 117 8.04 -9.73 -26.97
CA TYR A 117 9.24 -9.20 -27.59
C TYR A 117 9.40 -9.71 -29.02
N VAL A 118 10.12 -8.95 -29.83
CA VAL A 118 10.40 -9.31 -31.23
C VAL A 118 11.79 -9.93 -31.34
N LYS A 119 11.92 -11.00 -32.11
CA LYS A 119 13.22 -11.56 -32.51
C LYS A 119 13.18 -11.81 -34.02
N GLY A 120 13.89 -10.98 -34.79
CA GLY A 120 13.77 -10.96 -36.25
C GLY A 120 12.40 -10.43 -36.69
N GLN A 121 11.68 -11.18 -37.53
CA GLN A 121 10.31 -10.80 -37.97
C GLN A 121 9.17 -11.42 -37.14
N GLN A 122 9.50 -12.26 -36.13
CA GLN A 122 8.49 -12.96 -35.34
C GLN A 122 8.31 -12.33 -33.95
N ARG A 123 7.06 -12.31 -33.48
CA ARG A 123 6.67 -11.88 -32.13
C ARG A 123 6.61 -13.09 -31.21
N TYR A 124 7.30 -13.00 -30.09
CA TYR A 124 7.31 -14.01 -29.03
C TYR A 124 6.64 -13.46 -27.79
N ARG A 125 5.95 -14.33 -27.05
CA ARG A 125 5.36 -14.00 -25.74
C ARG A 125 5.95 -14.94 -24.70
N LYS A 126 6.48 -14.37 -23.63
CA LYS A 126 6.95 -15.10 -22.45
C LYS A 126 6.07 -14.73 -21.28
N LEU A 127 5.41 -15.74 -20.72
CA LEU A 127 4.53 -15.59 -19.57
C LEU A 127 5.31 -15.85 -18.27
N ASP A 128 4.83 -15.27 -17.18
CA ASP A 128 5.31 -15.50 -15.81
C ASP A 128 6.84 -15.38 -15.65
N LEU A 129 7.46 -14.41 -16.34
CA LEU A 129 8.88 -14.13 -16.18
C LEU A 129 9.13 -13.46 -14.83
N SER A 130 9.87 -14.14 -13.94
CA SER A 130 10.29 -13.55 -12.67
C SER A 130 11.34 -12.46 -12.90
N ILE A 131 11.06 -11.23 -12.46
CA ILE A 131 11.94 -10.07 -12.58
C ILE A 131 12.55 -9.61 -11.26
N GLY A 132 12.08 -10.18 -10.14
CA GLY A 132 12.56 -9.81 -8.82
C GLY A 132 11.68 -10.35 -7.70
N LYS A 133 11.95 -9.90 -6.47
CA LYS A 133 11.19 -10.27 -5.27
C LYS A 133 10.69 -9.01 -4.56
N MET A 134 9.44 -9.05 -4.10
CA MET A 134 8.80 -8.00 -3.33
C MET A 134 8.66 -8.46 -1.87
N PRO A 135 9.22 -7.74 -0.87
CA PRO A 135 8.90 -7.98 0.53
C PRO A 135 7.39 -7.85 0.77
N ILE A 136 6.79 -8.85 1.43
CA ILE A 136 5.36 -8.88 1.69
C ILE A 136 5.09 -8.43 3.12
N MET A 137 4.19 -7.45 3.27
CA MET A 137 3.76 -6.98 4.59
C MET A 137 2.94 -8.06 5.29
N LEU A 138 3.18 -8.31 6.57
CA LEU A 138 2.39 -9.27 7.35
C LEU A 138 0.92 -8.82 7.42
N ARG A 139 0.00 -9.78 7.29
CA ARG A 139 -1.46 -9.59 7.22
C ARG A 139 -2.00 -8.86 5.96
N SER A 140 -1.15 -8.52 5.00
CA SER A 140 -1.58 -8.03 3.66
C SER A 140 -2.32 -9.10 2.84
N SER A 141 -2.92 -8.71 1.71
CA SER A 141 -3.68 -9.62 0.84
C SER A 141 -2.86 -10.82 0.35
N ASN A 142 -1.55 -10.63 0.12
CA ASN A 142 -0.65 -11.66 -0.40
C ASN A 142 0.07 -12.44 0.71
N CYS A 143 -0.09 -12.04 1.97
CA CYS A 143 0.51 -12.73 3.11
C CYS A 143 -0.19 -14.07 3.35
N ARG A 144 0.61 -15.10 3.70
CA ARG A 144 0.11 -16.44 4.04
C ARG A 144 -0.81 -16.45 5.27
N LEU A 145 -0.69 -15.45 6.14
CA LEU A 145 -1.48 -15.32 7.38
C LEU A 145 -2.87 -14.68 7.16
N ARG A 146 -3.16 -14.21 5.95
CA ARG A 146 -4.44 -13.58 5.64
C ARG A 146 -5.57 -14.62 5.69
N SER A 147 -6.70 -14.23 6.30
CA SER A 147 -7.92 -15.04 6.39
C SER A 147 -7.77 -16.40 7.11
N LYS A 148 -6.72 -16.58 7.90
CA LYS A 148 -6.55 -17.78 8.73
C LYS A 148 -7.30 -17.67 10.04
N THR A 149 -7.86 -18.79 10.49
CA THR A 149 -8.47 -18.89 11.82
C THR A 149 -7.40 -18.83 12.92
N GLN A 150 -7.80 -18.58 14.17
CA GLN A 150 -6.87 -18.55 15.30
C GLN A 150 -6.11 -19.89 15.43
N HIS A 151 -6.81 -21.03 15.27
CA HIS A 151 -6.21 -22.36 15.30
C HIS A 151 -5.15 -22.56 14.21
N GLU A 152 -5.42 -22.11 12.99
CA GLU A 152 -4.44 -22.18 11.90
C GLU A 152 -3.22 -21.30 12.14
N LEU A 153 -3.39 -20.15 12.79
CA LEU A 153 -2.27 -19.26 13.13
C LEU A 153 -1.38 -19.92 14.19
N TYR A 154 -1.96 -20.54 15.22
CA TYR A 154 -1.20 -21.33 16.19
C TYR A 154 -0.44 -22.47 15.53
N ALA A 155 -1.05 -23.18 14.57
CA ALA A 155 -0.38 -24.25 13.83
C ALA A 155 0.80 -23.76 12.98
N LEU A 156 0.85 -22.47 12.64
CA LEU A 156 1.94 -21.82 11.93
C LEU A 156 2.95 -21.14 12.87
N ASN A 157 2.82 -21.31 14.19
CA ASN A 157 3.61 -20.63 15.22
C ASN A 157 3.50 -19.09 15.15
N GLU A 158 2.31 -18.58 14.83
CA GLU A 158 2.02 -17.15 14.78
C GLU A 158 0.96 -16.76 15.80
N CYS A 159 1.08 -15.56 16.38
CA CYS A 159 0.13 -15.06 17.36
C CYS A 159 -1.13 -14.49 16.66
N PRO A 160 -2.35 -14.91 17.04
CA PRO A 160 -3.58 -14.34 16.47
C PRO A 160 -3.77 -12.85 16.79
N LEU A 161 -3.20 -12.39 17.90
CA LEU A 161 -3.26 -11.00 18.36
C LEU A 161 -2.18 -10.10 17.75
N ASP A 162 -1.27 -10.66 16.94
CA ASP A 162 -0.31 -9.85 16.20
C ASP A 162 -1.05 -8.94 15.20
N PRO A 163 -0.92 -7.60 15.33
CA PRO A 163 -1.58 -6.65 14.43
C PRO A 163 -1.09 -6.71 12.98
N GLY A 164 0.14 -7.19 12.73
CA GLY A 164 0.78 -7.15 11.41
C GLY A 164 1.17 -5.72 10.99
N GLY A 165 1.27 -5.47 9.67
CA GLY A 165 1.60 -4.14 9.13
C GLY A 165 3.10 -3.82 9.05
N TYR A 166 3.96 -4.80 9.30
CA TYR A 166 5.41 -4.70 9.21
C TYR A 166 5.98 -5.74 8.24
N PHE A 167 7.27 -5.62 7.95
CA PHE A 167 8.01 -6.50 7.05
C PHE A 167 9.03 -7.31 7.83
N ILE A 168 9.36 -8.51 7.34
CA ILE A 168 10.51 -9.27 7.83
C ILE A 168 11.58 -9.20 6.75
N VAL A 169 12.70 -8.54 7.07
CA VAL A 169 13.84 -8.34 6.17
C VAL A 169 15.09 -8.85 6.87
N ASN A 170 15.71 -9.87 6.29
CA ASN A 170 16.88 -10.57 6.83
C ASN A 170 16.67 -10.97 8.30
N GLY A 171 15.58 -11.70 8.59
CA GLY A 171 15.21 -12.12 9.96
C GLY A 171 14.63 -11.02 10.86
N THR A 172 14.93 -9.75 10.57
CA THR A 172 14.51 -8.63 11.41
C THR A 172 13.17 -8.04 11.02
N GLU A 173 12.34 -7.72 12.01
CA GLU A 173 11.08 -7.02 11.81
C GLU A 173 11.32 -5.53 11.61
N LYS A 174 10.74 -4.97 10.54
CA LYS A 174 10.90 -3.56 10.15
C LYS A 174 9.56 -2.93 9.83
N VAL A 175 9.31 -1.77 10.43
CA VAL A 175 8.10 -0.96 10.22
C VAL A 175 8.47 0.29 9.42
N ILE A 176 7.64 0.65 8.45
CA ILE A 176 7.76 1.94 7.77
C ILE A 176 6.98 2.98 8.58
N LEU A 177 7.69 3.97 9.14
CA LEU A 177 7.06 5.08 9.84
C LEU A 177 6.31 5.98 8.86
N MET A 178 5.11 6.40 9.24
CA MET A 178 4.36 7.38 8.47
C MET A 178 5.06 8.73 8.55
N GLN A 179 5.36 9.32 7.39
CA GLN A 179 5.96 10.64 7.30
C GLN A 179 4.89 11.67 6.95
N GLU A 180 4.82 12.73 7.74
CA GLU A 180 4.01 13.89 7.40
C GLU A 180 4.73 14.71 6.34
N GLN A 181 4.03 15.06 5.27
CA GLN A 181 4.55 15.91 4.20
C GLN A 181 3.56 17.06 3.94
N LEU A 182 4.10 18.22 3.57
CA LEU A 182 3.30 19.35 3.14
C LEU A 182 2.47 18.97 1.90
N SER A 183 1.23 19.46 1.88
CA SER A 183 0.32 19.25 0.76
C SER A 183 0.92 19.88 -0.50
N LYS A 184 1.08 19.06 -1.54
CA LYS A 184 1.54 19.48 -2.85
C LYS A 184 0.37 20.05 -3.64
N ASN A 185 0.66 20.86 -4.67
CA ASN A 185 -0.36 21.48 -5.53
C ASN A 185 -1.39 22.33 -4.75
N ARG A 186 -0.94 22.95 -3.65
CA ARG A 186 -1.73 23.86 -2.82
C ARG A 186 -0.96 25.17 -2.66
N MET A 187 -1.65 26.29 -2.87
CA MET A 187 -1.10 27.62 -2.58
C MET A 187 -1.07 27.83 -1.07
N ILE A 188 0.10 28.13 -0.52
CA ILE A 188 0.32 28.44 0.88
C ILE A 188 0.73 29.90 0.96
N VAL A 189 -0.07 30.71 1.65
CA VAL A 189 0.19 32.14 1.85
C VAL A 189 0.70 32.33 3.27
N GLU A 190 1.90 32.87 3.41
CA GLU A 190 2.56 33.10 4.69
C GLU A 190 2.97 34.57 4.83
N LYS A 191 3.09 35.03 6.07
CA LYS A 191 3.65 36.34 6.36
C LYS A 191 5.10 36.16 6.74
N ASP A 192 5.98 36.75 5.94
CA ASP A 192 7.41 36.67 6.13
C ASP A 192 7.83 37.44 7.40
N ARG A 193 9.03 37.18 7.93
CA ARG A 193 9.49 37.83 9.18
C ARG A 193 9.54 39.37 9.10
N LYS A 194 9.66 39.90 7.88
CA LYS A 194 9.67 41.35 7.58
C LYS A 194 8.27 41.95 7.42
N GLY A 195 7.23 41.14 7.57
CA GLY A 195 5.83 41.55 7.43
C GLY A 195 5.27 41.53 6.01
N CYS A 196 6.08 41.18 5.01
CA CYS A 196 5.62 41.00 3.63
C CYS A 196 4.77 39.72 3.50
N ILE A 197 3.75 39.76 2.65
CA ILE A 197 2.94 38.59 2.33
C ILE A 197 3.63 37.84 1.19
N SER A 198 3.94 36.56 1.37
CA SER A 198 4.51 35.69 0.35
C SER A 198 3.56 34.52 0.07
N CYS A 199 3.54 34.04 -1.16
CA CYS A 199 2.77 32.87 -1.56
C CYS A 199 3.70 31.84 -2.18
N GLN A 200 3.73 30.63 -1.62
CA GLN A 200 4.50 29.50 -2.10
C GLN A 200 3.57 28.40 -2.62
N VAL A 201 3.95 27.80 -3.75
CA VAL A 201 3.29 26.61 -4.30
C VAL A 201 4.32 25.57 -4.69
N THR A 202 4.29 24.43 -4.01
CA THR A 202 5.13 23.28 -4.36
C THR A 202 4.36 22.39 -5.33
N SER A 203 4.70 22.48 -6.61
CA SER A 203 4.05 21.72 -7.68
C SER A 203 4.68 20.35 -7.84
N SER A 204 3.86 19.31 -7.97
CA SER A 204 4.29 17.94 -8.22
C SER A 204 3.40 17.30 -9.28
N THR A 205 4.02 16.94 -10.40
CA THR A 205 3.38 16.22 -11.52
C THR A 205 3.78 14.75 -11.52
N SER A 206 2.86 13.89 -11.91
CA SER A 206 3.08 12.44 -12.06
C SER A 206 3.91 12.06 -13.30
N GLU A 207 4.23 13.00 -14.19
CA GLU A 207 4.72 12.72 -15.56
C GLU A 207 6.23 12.85 -15.81
N LYS A 208 7.08 13.02 -14.80
CA LYS A 208 8.54 12.95 -15.04
C LYS A 208 9.26 12.13 -13.99
N LYS A 209 9.51 10.87 -14.35
CA LYS A 209 10.72 10.14 -13.97
C LYS A 209 11.29 9.53 -15.25
N THR A 210 12.12 10.34 -15.94
CA THR A 210 13.16 9.82 -16.83
C THR A 210 14.03 8.82 -16.09
#